data_AF-A0A9D7HG81-F1
#
_entry.id   AF-A0A9D7HG81-F1
#
_cell.length_a   1.000
_cell.length_b   1.000
_cell.length_c   1.000
_cell.angle_alpha   90.00
_cell.angle_beta   90.00
_cell.angle_gamma   90.00
#
_symmetry.space_group_name_H-M   'P 1'
#
loop_
_entity.id
_entity.type
_entity.pdbx_description
1 polymer ?
#
loop_
_entity_poly.entity_id
_entity_poly.type
_entity_poly.pdbx_seq_one_letter_code
_entity_poly.pdbx_strand_id
1 'polypeptide(L)' 'MQRTAPSIVPRIKVVLEAGANIGHGALSTVHVGRNCLVGMNAVLMDNVVLGECIVALAFLPADSIWERRKVIIR' A
#
# COMPACT_ATOMS: atom_id res chain seq x y z
N MET A 1 -5.66 -16.91 20.60
CA MET A 1 -4.71 -15.80 20.39
C MET A 1 -3.88 -16.10 19.14
N GLN A 2 -4.40 -15.81 17.95
CA GLN A 2 -3.68 -16.00 16.69
C GLN A 2 -3.33 -14.62 16.14
N ARG A 3 -2.04 -14.27 16.20
CA ARG A 3 -1.47 -13.15 15.45
C ARG A 3 -1.47 -13.57 13.98
N THR A 4 -2.50 -13.20 13.23
CA THR A 4 -2.55 -13.44 11.79
C THR A 4 -1.44 -12.65 11.12
N ALA A 5 -0.46 -13.36 10.57
CA ALA A 5 0.46 -12.80 9.58
C ALA A 5 -0.38 -12.16 8.46
N PRO A 6 0.05 -11.02 7.88
CA PRO A 6 -0.67 -10.43 6.75
C PRO A 6 -0.73 -11.49 5.64
N SER A 7 -1.94 -11.90 5.30
CA SER A 7 -2.23 -12.95 4.33
C SER A 7 -1.50 -12.66 3.03
N ILE A 8 -0.79 -13.66 2.51
CA ILE A 8 -0.16 -13.65 1.20
C ILE A 8 -1.13 -13.05 0.18
N VAL A 9 -0.79 -11.90 -0.39
CA VAL A 9 -1.58 -11.27 -1.44
C VAL A 9 -1.41 -12.15 -2.70
N PRO A 10 -2.50 -12.57 -3.38
CA PRO A 10 -2.34 -13.26 -4.65
C PRO A 10 -1.59 -12.35 -5.63
N ARG A 11 -0.60 -12.88 -6.37
CA ARG A 11 0.33 -12.13 -7.26
C ARG A 11 -0.31 -11.16 -8.27
N ILE A 12 -1.62 -11.17 -8.46
CA ILE A 12 -2.34 -10.34 -9.43
C ILE A 12 -3.63 -9.80 -8.83
N LYS A 13 -3.56 -9.08 -7.71
CA LYS A 13 -4.75 -8.43 -7.13
C LYS A 13 -4.40 -7.09 -6.50
N VAL A 14 -5.27 -6.11 -6.74
CA VAL A 14 -5.31 -4.86 -5.96
C VAL A 14 -6.31 -5.05 -4.82
N VAL A 15 -5.86 -4.84 -3.59
CA VAL A 15 -6.69 -4.93 -2.38
C VAL A 15 -6.73 -3.56 -1.72
N LEU A 16 -7.92 -2.96 -1.66
CA LEU A 16 -8.16 -1.72 -0.95
C LEU A 16 -9.04 -2.02 0.26
N GLU A 17 -8.53 -1.78 1.45
CA GLU A 17 -9.32 -1.86 2.68
C GLU A 17 -10.22 -0.63 2.84
N ALA A 18 -11.15 -0.71 3.78
CA ALA A 18 -12.12 0.37 4.03
C ALA A 18 -11.41 1.73 4.26
N GLY A 19 -11.86 2.77 3.56
CA GLY A 19 -11.31 4.12 3.67
C GLY A 19 -9.93 4.31 3.06
N ALA A 20 -9.38 3.32 2.34
CA ALA A 20 -8.18 3.51 1.53
C ALA A 20 -8.47 4.45 0.35
N ASN A 21 -7.55 5.37 0.07
CA ASN A 21 -7.63 6.31 -1.04
C ASN A 21 -6.37 6.20 -1.90
N ILE A 22 -6.54 6.12 -3.22
CA ILE A 22 -5.43 6.10 -4.18
C ILE A 22 -5.59 7.22 -5.20
N GLY A 23 -4.56 8.06 -5.31
CA GLY A 23 -4.45 9.12 -6.31
C GLY A 23 -4.26 8.57 -7.71
N HIS A 24 -4.59 9.40 -8.71
CA HIS A 24 -4.47 9.04 -10.12
C HIS A 24 -3.02 8.69 -10.49
N GLY A 25 -2.80 7.55 -11.18
CA GLY A 25 -1.49 7.14 -11.70
C GLY A 25 -0.66 6.18 -10.83
N ALA A 26 -1.20 5.73 -9.69
CA ALA A 26 -0.46 4.94 -8.70
C ALA A 26 -0.83 3.45 -8.71
N LEU A 27 -0.66 2.69 -9.81
CA LEU A 27 -1.17 1.30 -9.82
C LEU A 27 -0.29 0.26 -10.53
N SER A 28 0.19 -0.68 -9.70
CA SER A 28 0.50 -2.08 -10.00
C SER A 28 -0.25 -2.99 -9.00
N THR A 29 0.11 -4.26 -8.85
CA THR A 29 -0.53 -5.19 -7.89
C THR A 29 -0.16 -4.84 -6.44
N VAL A 30 -1.11 -4.39 -5.61
CA VAL A 30 -0.81 -3.83 -4.27
C VAL A 30 -1.89 -4.14 -3.23
N HIS A 31 -1.50 -4.16 -1.95
CA HIS A 31 -2.42 -4.17 -0.81
C HIS A 31 -2.30 -2.86 -0.05
N VAL A 32 -3.39 -2.09 -0.03
CA VAL A 32 -3.51 -0.82 0.68
C VAL A 32 -4.40 -0.99 1.91
N GLY A 33 -3.80 -0.82 3.09
CA GLY A 33 -4.45 -0.96 4.38
C GLY A 33 -5.51 0.10 4.66
N ARG A 34 -6.32 -0.15 5.70
CA ARG A 34 -7.41 0.72 6.13
C ARG A 34 -6.94 2.16 6.36
N ASN A 35 -7.74 3.12 5.91
CA ASN A 35 -7.47 4.56 6.04
C ASN A 35 -6.11 5.03 5.47
N CYS A 36 -5.45 4.22 4.65
CA CYS A 36 -4.23 4.61 3.97
C CYS A 36 -4.53 5.60 2.84
N LEU A 37 -3.72 6.66 2.73
CA LEU A 37 -3.84 7.68 1.69
C LEU A 37 -2.60 7.60 0.79
N VAL A 38 -2.79 7.20 -0.45
CA VAL A 38 -1.77 7.24 -1.50
C VAL A 38 -2.05 8.45 -2.38
N GLY A 39 -1.19 9.46 -2.29
CA GLY A 39 -1.28 10.73 -2.99
C GLY A 39 -0.91 10.62 -4.48
N MET A 40 -1.26 11.65 -5.23
CA MET A 40 -0.98 11.79 -6.66
C MET A 40 0.54 11.70 -6.92
N ASN A 41 0.93 11.02 -7.99
CA ASN A 41 2.32 10.76 -8.42
C ASN A 41 3.14 9.79 -7.54
N ALA A 42 2.53 9.07 -6.58
CA ALA A 42 3.20 7.92 -5.98
C ALA A 42 3.20 6.73 -6.95
N VAL A 43 4.30 5.98 -7.03
CA VAL A 43 4.43 4.77 -7.86
C VAL A 43 4.67 3.59 -6.95
N LEU A 44 3.75 2.62 -6.95
CA LEU A 44 3.85 1.41 -6.15
C LEU A 44 4.07 0.24 -7.10
N MET A 45 5.20 -0.45 -6.93
CA MET A 45 5.51 -1.65 -7.71
C MET A 45 4.75 -2.88 -7.18
N ASP A 46 4.90 -4.02 -7.84
CA ASP A 46 4.17 -5.25 -7.51
C ASP A 46 4.38 -5.74 -6.08
N ASN A 47 3.32 -6.30 -5.50
CA ASN A 47 3.25 -6.86 -4.16
C ASN A 47 3.63 -5.90 -3.01
N VAL A 48 3.52 -4.58 -3.22
CA VAL A 48 3.65 -3.62 -2.12
C VAL A 48 2.51 -3.80 -1.13
N VAL A 49 2.84 -3.90 0.16
CA VAL A 49 1.87 -3.98 1.27
C VAL A 49 2.01 -2.72 2.14
N LEU A 50 0.93 -1.96 2.21
CA LEU A 50 0.83 -0.75 3.03
C LEU A 50 -0.06 -1.00 4.25
N GLY A 51 0.44 -0.62 5.42
CA GLY A 51 -0.41 -0.37 6.58
C GLY A 51 -1.26 0.89 6.42
N GLU A 52 -1.93 1.30 7.50
CA GLU A 52 -2.54 2.63 7.64
C GLU A 52 -1.44 3.72 7.58
N CYS A 53 -1.11 4.20 6.39
CA CYS A 53 -0.03 5.18 6.17
C CYS A 53 -0.42 6.26 5.16
N ILE A 54 0.41 7.29 5.06
CA ILE A 54 0.29 8.34 4.04
C ILE A 54 1.49 8.21 3.11
N VAL A 55 1.25 8.03 1.81
CA VAL A 55 2.27 7.94 0.76
C VAL A 55 2.08 9.10 -0.19
N ALA A 56 3.09 9.90 -0.49
CA ALA A 56 2.98 10.98 -1.48
C ALA A 56 4.29 11.19 -2.21
N LEU A 57 4.23 11.39 -3.53
CA LEU A 57 5.39 11.60 -4.43
C LEU A 57 6.42 10.46 -4.46
N ALA A 58 6.21 9.37 -3.71
CA ALA A 58 7.22 8.33 -3.49
C ALA A 58 7.15 7.18 -4.51
N PHE A 59 8.33 6.62 -4.81
CA PHE A 59 8.47 5.31 -5.47
C PHE A 59 8.68 4.20 -4.43
N LEU A 60 7.78 3.22 -4.40
CA LEU A 60 7.86 2.06 -3.50
C LEU A 60 8.27 0.82 -4.28
N PRO A 61 9.39 0.18 -3.92
CA PRO A 61 9.93 -0.98 -4.66
C PRO A 61 9.04 -2.21 -4.51
N ALA A 62 9.19 -3.16 -5.44
CA ALA A 62 8.43 -4.39 -5.45
C ALA A 62 8.67 -5.20 -4.16
N ASP A 63 7.66 -5.98 -3.75
CA ASP A 63 7.67 -6.86 -2.59
C ASP A 63 7.99 -6.16 -1.26
N SER A 64 7.80 -4.83 -1.18
CA SER A 64 8.07 -4.05 0.04
C SER A 64 6.86 -3.98 0.98
N ILE A 65 7.14 -4.04 2.29
CA ILE A 65 6.13 -3.97 3.35
C ILE A 65 6.37 -2.72 4.18
N TRP A 66 5.34 -1.89 4.33
CA TRP A 66 5.40 -0.63 5.05
C TRP A 66 4.46 -0.65 6.25
N GLU A 67 5.02 -0.34 7.42
CA GLU A 67 4.29 -0.39 8.68
C GLU A 67 3.21 0.70 8.79
N ARG A 68 2.25 0.47 9.70
CA ARG A 68 1.21 1.46 10.03
C ARG A 68 1.79 2.71 10.67
N ARG A 69 1.06 3.82 10.55
CA ARG A 69 1.35 5.15 11.11
C ARG A 69 2.68 5.72 10.63
N LYS A 70 2.96 5.58 9.33
CA LYS A 70 4.12 6.17 8.66
C LYS A 70 3.66 7.23 7.65
N VAL A 71 4.53 8.23 7.46
CA VAL A 71 4.46 9.16 6.33
C VAL A 71 5.63 8.82 5.42
N ILE A 72 5.34 8.46 4.18
CA ILE A 72 6.31 8.01 3.18
C ILE A 72 6.31 9.04 2.06
N ILE A 73 7.43 9.75 1.95
CA ILE A 73 7.68 10.77 0.93
C ILE A 73 9.05 10.52 0.33
N ARG A 74 9.19 10.71 -0.98
CA ARG A 74 10.47 10.60 -1.66
C ARG A 74 10.44 11.35 -2.98
#